data_AF-A0A804UDI0-F1
#
_entry.id   AF-A0A804UDI0-F1
#
_cell.length_a   1.000
_cell.length_b   1.000
_cell.length_c   1.000
_cell.angle_alpha   90.00
_cell.angle_beta   90.00
_cell.angle_gamma   90.00
#
_symmetry.space_group_name_H-M   'P 1'
#
loop_
_entity.id
_entity.type
_entity.pdbx_description
1 polymer ?
#
loop_
_entity_poly.entity_id
_entity_poly.type
_entity_poly.pdbx_seq_one_letter_code
_entity_poly.pdbx_strand_id
1 'polypeptide(L)'
;MSYHCRVLVPVPFHYPPGAGARVGAGAGSPFPSASRALRLPRPRASVEKREQVAAMEEQGGQAALGWAARDDSGVLSPYSFSRRVPKDDDVTIKVLYCGICHTDLHVIKNDWRNAMYPVVPGHEIVGVVTGVGGGVTRFKAGDTVGVGYFVGSCRSCDSCGKGDDNYCAGIVLTSNGVDHAHGGAPTRGGFSDVLVASEHYVVRVPDGLALDRTAPLLCAGVTVYSPMMRHGLNEPGKHLGVVGLGGLGHVAVKFGKAFGMKVTVISTSASKRQEAIENLGADEFLISRDEDQMKVWALGWDAPLLHAHCYVM
;
A
#
# COMPACT_ATOMS: atom_id res chain seq x y z
N MET A 1 -13.12 4.00 19.07
CA MET A 1 -13.58 4.04 17.66
C MET A 1 -13.07 2.79 16.96
N SER A 2 -13.95 1.81 16.74
CA SER A 2 -13.61 0.60 15.99
C SER A 2 -13.79 0.91 14.50
N TYR A 3 -12.71 1.27 13.81
CA TYR A 3 -12.74 1.32 12.34
C TYR A 3 -12.67 -0.14 11.84
N HIS A 4 -13.81 -0.70 11.46
CA HIS A 4 -13.84 -1.90 10.63
C HIS A 4 -13.24 -1.53 9.27
N CYS A 5 -11.99 -1.95 9.01
CA CYS A 5 -11.35 -1.78 7.72
C CYS A 5 -12.00 -2.77 6.73
N ARG A 6 -13.08 -2.33 6.09
CA ARG A 6 -13.64 -2.95 4.87
C ARG A 6 -13.79 -1.87 3.82
N VAL A 7 -12.68 -1.42 3.24
CA VAL A 7 -12.70 -0.73 1.95
C VAL A 7 -11.47 -1.17 1.16
N LEU A 8 -11.64 -2.23 0.36
CA LEU A 8 -10.81 -2.46 -0.82
C LEU A 8 -11.40 -1.57 -1.92
N VAL A 9 -10.62 -0.63 -2.45
CA VAL A 9 -11.01 0.09 -3.67
C VAL A 9 -10.43 -0.69 -4.84
N PRO A 10 -11.21 -1.53 -5.55
CA PRO A 10 -10.78 -2.00 -6.86
C PRO A 10 -10.62 -0.77 -7.74
N VAL A 11 -9.46 -0.60 -8.39
CA VAL A 11 -9.21 0.52 -9.31
C VAL A 11 -9.89 0.18 -10.64
N PRO A 12 -11.08 0.72 -10.98
CA PRO A 12 -11.79 0.32 -12.18
C PRO A 12 -11.41 1.30 -13.30
N PHE A 13 -10.55 0.87 -14.21
CA PHE A 13 -10.34 1.58 -15.49
C PHE A 13 -11.04 0.82 -16.61
N HIS A 14 -12.21 1.29 -17.03
CA HIS A 14 -12.85 0.86 -18.27
C HIS A 14 -12.27 1.65 -19.46
N TYR A 15 -11.64 0.95 -20.40
CA TYR A 15 -11.39 1.44 -21.76
C TYR A 15 -12.57 1.05 -22.67
N PRO A 16 -13.12 1.95 -23.50
CA PRO A 16 -14.10 1.58 -24.51
C PRO A 16 -13.41 0.99 -25.76
N PRO A 17 -13.95 -0.08 -26.37
CA PRO A 17 -13.46 -0.60 -27.65
C PRO A 17 -13.87 0.32 -28.82
N GLY A 18 -12.94 0.50 -29.76
CA GLY A 18 -13.12 1.32 -30.96
C GLY A 18 -14.11 0.71 -31.97
N ALA A 19 -14.89 1.58 -32.60
CA ALA A 19 -15.91 1.24 -33.59
C ALA A 19 -15.30 1.06 -35.00
N GLY A 20 -15.79 0.07 -35.74
CA GLY A 20 -15.50 -0.15 -37.16
C GLY A 20 -16.69 -0.71 -37.93
N ALA A 21 -17.20 0.14 -38.85
CA ALA A 21 -17.92 -0.12 -40.11
C ALA A 21 -19.42 -0.54 -40.15
N ARG A 22 -20.10 0.12 -41.11
CA ARG A 22 -21.53 0.15 -41.52
C ARG A 22 -21.88 -1.02 -42.49
N VAL A 23 -23.11 -1.34 -42.93
CA VAL A 23 -24.12 -0.59 -43.71
C VAL A 23 -25.42 -1.43 -43.83
N GLY A 24 -26.60 -0.81 -43.94
CA GLY A 24 -27.82 -1.40 -44.54
C GLY A 24 -29.05 -0.49 -44.45
N ALA A 25 -29.76 -0.24 -45.57
CA ALA A 25 -30.72 0.85 -45.80
C ALA A 25 -32.21 0.42 -45.92
N GLY A 26 -33.14 1.38 -45.85
CA GLY A 26 -34.56 1.32 -46.29
C GLY A 26 -35.50 2.14 -45.36
N ALA A 27 -36.04 3.31 -45.70
CA ALA A 27 -37.11 3.69 -46.66
C ALA A 27 -38.43 4.12 -45.93
N GLY A 28 -38.92 5.37 -46.15
CA GLY A 28 -40.36 5.67 -46.27
C GLY A 28 -41.12 6.60 -45.28
N SER A 29 -41.14 7.92 -45.55
CA SER A 29 -42.34 8.82 -45.57
C SER A 29 -42.93 9.42 -44.23
N PRO A 30 -43.80 10.48 -44.25
CA PRO A 30 -43.53 11.74 -43.53
C PRO A 30 -44.62 12.21 -42.53
N PHE A 31 -44.25 12.98 -41.49
CA PHE A 31 -45.13 13.91 -40.77
C PHE A 31 -44.30 15.09 -40.21
N PRO A 32 -44.82 16.34 -40.16
CA PRO A 32 -44.06 17.49 -39.69
C PRO A 32 -44.31 17.73 -38.20
N SER A 33 -43.26 17.95 -37.42
CA SER A 33 -43.38 18.71 -36.18
C SER A 33 -42.10 19.47 -35.90
N ALA A 34 -42.22 20.79 -35.84
CA ALA A 34 -41.17 21.68 -35.41
C ALA A 34 -40.84 21.43 -33.92
N SER A 35 -39.60 21.04 -33.63
CA SER A 35 -39.01 21.23 -32.31
C SER A 35 -37.57 21.67 -32.50
N ARG A 36 -37.30 22.91 -32.08
CA ARG A 36 -35.99 23.56 -32.09
C ARG A 36 -35.03 22.73 -31.22
N ALA A 37 -34.16 21.94 -31.85
CA ALA A 37 -33.13 21.19 -31.16
C ALA A 37 -32.11 22.17 -30.54
N LEU A 38 -32.17 22.34 -29.21
CA LEU A 38 -31.04 22.89 -28.48
C LEU A 38 -29.85 21.95 -28.68
N ARG A 39 -28.81 22.43 -29.35
CA ARG A 39 -27.51 21.75 -29.37
C ARG A 39 -26.98 21.74 -27.94
N LEU A 40 -27.03 20.57 -27.31
CA LEU A 40 -26.25 20.34 -26.09
C LEU A 40 -24.76 20.53 -26.43
N PRO A 41 -24.00 21.32 -25.65
CA PRO A 41 -22.58 21.46 -25.87
C PRO A 41 -21.90 20.10 -25.74
N ARG A 42 -21.02 19.77 -26.70
CA ARG A 42 -20.13 18.61 -26.59
C ARG A 42 -19.31 18.73 -25.30
N PRO A 43 -19.03 17.63 -24.58
CA PRO A 43 -18.31 17.69 -23.32
C PRO A 43 -16.87 18.17 -23.54
N ARG A 44 -16.56 19.39 -23.11
CA ARG A 44 -15.21 20.00 -23.08
C ARG A 44 -14.19 19.14 -22.31
N ALA A 45 -14.66 18.34 -21.35
CA ALA A 45 -13.83 17.49 -20.50
C ALA A 45 -12.98 16.44 -21.25
N SER A 46 -13.33 16.10 -22.50
CA SER A 46 -12.60 15.09 -23.28
C SER A 46 -11.36 15.62 -24.01
N VAL A 47 -11.32 16.93 -24.28
CA VAL A 47 -10.22 17.59 -25.00
C VAL A 47 -9.15 18.04 -24.01
N GLU A 48 -9.55 18.67 -22.90
CA GLU A 48 -8.63 19.09 -21.83
C GLU A 48 -7.86 17.90 -21.23
N LYS A 49 -8.52 16.74 -21.08
CA LYS A 49 -7.86 15.51 -20.59
C LYS A 49 -6.84 14.97 -21.58
N ARG A 50 -7.06 15.13 -22.90
CA ARG A 50 -6.11 14.71 -23.95
C ARG A 50 -4.95 15.68 -24.09
N GLU A 51 -5.21 16.97 -23.98
CA GLU A 51 -4.19 18.02 -24.00
C GLU A 51 -3.27 17.95 -22.78
N GLN A 52 -3.80 17.64 -21.60
CA GLN A 52 -2.99 17.41 -20.40
C GLN A 52 -2.12 16.15 -20.50
N VAL A 53 -2.63 15.06 -21.08
CA VAL A 53 -1.84 13.84 -21.32
C VAL A 53 -0.74 14.11 -22.34
N ALA A 54 -1.05 14.80 -23.44
CA ALA A 54 -0.06 15.14 -24.48
C ALA A 54 1.06 16.07 -23.96
N ALA A 55 0.72 17.07 -23.14
CA ALA A 55 1.72 17.96 -22.53
C ALA A 55 2.61 17.25 -21.48
N MET A 56 2.11 16.17 -20.85
CA MET A 56 2.87 15.34 -19.92
C MET A 56 3.82 14.38 -20.65
N GLU A 57 3.43 13.88 -21.82
CA GLU A 57 4.25 13.02 -22.69
C GLU A 57 5.44 13.79 -23.30
N GLU A 58 5.28 15.10 -23.58
CA GLU A 58 6.37 15.97 -24.08
C GLU A 58 7.55 16.14 -23.11
N GLN A 59 7.36 15.87 -21.81
CA GLN A 59 8.44 15.90 -20.80
C GLN A 59 9.15 14.56 -20.61
N GLY A 60 8.86 13.55 -21.45
CA GLY A 60 9.46 12.22 -21.43
C GLY A 60 9.03 11.32 -20.26
N GLY A 61 8.30 11.87 -19.28
CA GLY A 61 7.74 11.14 -18.15
C GLY A 61 6.45 10.40 -18.52
N GLN A 62 6.14 9.34 -17.76
CA GLN A 62 4.92 8.56 -18.00
C GLN A 62 3.72 9.23 -17.32
N ALA A 63 2.68 9.55 -18.10
CA ALA A 63 1.43 10.05 -17.55
C ALA A 63 0.83 9.05 -16.55
N ALA A 64 0.33 9.55 -15.43
CA ALA A 64 -0.24 8.77 -14.35
C ALA A 64 -1.52 9.43 -13.83
N LEU A 65 -2.48 8.59 -13.46
CA LEU A 65 -3.73 8.99 -12.83
C LEU A 65 -3.79 8.40 -11.43
N GLY A 66 -4.08 9.24 -10.44
CA GLY A 66 -4.26 8.82 -9.07
C GLY A 66 -5.31 9.60 -8.32
N TRP A 67 -5.35 9.40 -7.02
CA TRP A 67 -6.19 10.14 -6.08
C TRP A 67 -5.30 10.85 -5.09
N ALA A 68 -5.52 12.16 -4.91
CA ALA A 68 -4.69 12.99 -4.04
C ALA A 68 -5.52 13.81 -3.05
N ALA A 69 -4.97 14.00 -1.85
CA ALA A 69 -5.37 15.03 -0.92
C ALA A 69 -4.70 16.36 -1.30
N ARG A 70 -5.39 17.48 -1.12
CA ARG A 70 -4.88 18.82 -1.44
C ARG A 70 -4.75 19.73 -0.23
N ASP A 71 -5.27 19.29 0.91
CA ASP A 71 -5.27 19.97 2.20
C ASP A 71 -5.44 18.94 3.33
N ASP A 72 -5.39 19.41 4.57
CA ASP A 72 -5.46 18.62 5.81
C ASP A 72 -6.85 18.04 6.14
N SER A 73 -7.88 18.32 5.33
CA SER A 73 -9.12 17.55 5.40
C SER A 73 -8.86 16.07 5.10
N GLY A 74 -7.86 15.78 4.27
CA GLY A 74 -7.53 14.45 3.77
C GLY A 74 -8.53 13.90 2.76
N VAL A 75 -9.41 14.74 2.21
CA VAL A 75 -10.36 14.32 1.17
C VAL A 75 -9.61 14.05 -0.13
N LEU A 76 -9.72 12.81 -0.61
CA LEU A 76 -9.09 12.39 -1.86
C LEU A 76 -9.96 12.74 -3.07
N SER A 77 -9.33 13.25 -4.12
CA SER A 77 -9.97 13.49 -5.42
C SER A 77 -9.06 13.10 -6.58
N PRO A 78 -9.60 12.80 -7.78
CA PRO A 78 -8.78 12.48 -8.94
C PRO A 78 -7.70 13.54 -9.22
N TYR A 79 -6.50 13.07 -9.54
CA TYR A 79 -5.32 13.89 -9.77
C TYR A 79 -4.45 13.27 -10.87
N SER A 80 -4.23 14.03 -11.93
CA SER A 80 -3.32 13.68 -13.02
C SER A 80 -1.93 14.23 -12.72
N PHE A 81 -0.90 13.44 -12.96
CA PHE A 81 0.49 13.84 -12.81
C PHE A 81 1.40 13.07 -13.77
N SER A 82 2.67 13.47 -13.85
CA SER A 82 3.68 12.72 -14.59
C SER A 82 4.61 11.99 -13.62
N ARG A 83 4.89 10.72 -13.91
CA ARG A 83 5.97 9.94 -13.31
C ARG A 83 7.27 10.29 -14.03
N ARG A 84 8.39 10.24 -13.32
CA ARG A 84 9.71 10.41 -13.94
C ARG A 84 9.94 9.35 -15.03
N VAL A 85 10.82 9.66 -15.98
CA VAL A 85 11.29 8.71 -16.99
C VAL A 85 11.97 7.52 -16.27
N PRO A 86 11.63 6.26 -16.61
CA PRO A 86 12.38 5.11 -16.13
C PRO A 86 13.86 5.22 -16.51
N LYS A 87 14.74 4.98 -15.54
CA LYS A 87 16.18 4.83 -15.73
C LYS A 87 16.52 3.38 -16.05
N ASP A 88 17.82 3.13 -16.23
CA ASP A 88 18.36 1.83 -16.60
C ASP A 88 18.09 0.73 -15.56
N ASP A 89 18.00 1.08 -14.27
CA ASP A 89 17.74 0.16 -13.16
C ASP A 89 16.27 0.16 -12.69
N ASP A 90 15.36 0.81 -13.42
CA ASP A 90 13.97 0.95 -13.02
C ASP A 90 13.02 -0.09 -13.59
N VAL A 91 11.98 -0.35 -12.81
CA VAL A 91 10.84 -1.18 -13.17
C VAL A 91 9.60 -0.31 -13.24
N THR A 92 8.87 -0.40 -14.35
CA THR A 92 7.54 0.19 -14.51
C THR A 92 6.49 -0.84 -14.13
N ILE A 93 5.59 -0.47 -13.22
CA ILE A 93 4.64 -1.35 -12.57
C ILE A 93 3.23 -0.81 -12.79
N LYS A 94 2.36 -1.62 -13.39
CA LYS A 94 0.91 -1.39 -13.35
C LYS A 94 0.40 -1.79 -11.97
N VAL A 95 -0.14 -0.82 -11.23
CA VAL A 95 -0.69 -1.08 -9.88
C VAL A 95 -2.00 -1.85 -10.02
N LEU A 96 -2.14 -2.94 -9.26
CA LEU A 96 -3.36 -3.74 -9.18
C LEU A 96 -4.07 -3.52 -7.86
N TYR A 97 -3.31 -3.52 -6.77
CA TYR A 97 -3.80 -3.32 -5.41
C TYR A 97 -2.88 -2.36 -4.67
N CYS A 98 -3.47 -1.50 -3.85
CA CYS A 98 -2.75 -0.75 -2.84
C CYS A 98 -3.51 -0.89 -1.52
N GLY A 99 -2.82 -1.37 -0.49
CA GLY A 99 -3.36 -1.38 0.87
C GLY A 99 -3.45 0.02 1.46
N ILE A 100 -4.19 0.13 2.56
CA ILE A 100 -4.42 1.37 3.30
C ILE A 100 -4.05 1.12 4.75
N CYS A 101 -3.18 1.95 5.31
CA CYS A 101 -2.85 1.91 6.72
C CYS A 101 -2.97 3.29 7.38
N HIS A 102 -2.75 3.36 8.69
CA HIS A 102 -2.88 4.61 9.44
C HIS A 102 -1.84 5.65 9.01
N THR A 103 -0.67 5.22 8.51
CA THR A 103 0.33 6.12 7.94
C THR A 103 -0.25 6.96 6.80
N ASP A 104 -1.06 6.36 5.91
CA ASP A 104 -1.69 7.12 4.82
C ASP A 104 -2.62 8.21 5.38
N LEU A 105 -3.41 7.88 6.41
CA LEU A 105 -4.31 8.83 7.09
C LEU A 105 -3.53 9.97 7.76
N HIS A 106 -2.49 9.65 8.52
CA HIS A 106 -1.67 10.64 9.21
C HIS A 106 -0.99 11.61 8.25
N VAL A 107 -0.52 11.12 7.09
CA VAL A 107 0.10 11.97 6.07
C VAL A 107 -0.96 12.88 5.42
N ILE A 108 -2.08 12.34 4.94
CA ILE A 108 -3.07 13.15 4.21
C ILE A 108 -3.86 14.11 5.11
N LYS A 109 -3.85 13.89 6.44
CA LYS A 109 -4.41 14.82 7.43
C LYS A 109 -3.37 15.74 8.05
N ASN A 110 -2.12 15.62 7.62
CA ASN A 110 -0.99 16.39 8.12
C ASN A 110 -0.78 16.31 9.64
N ASP A 111 -1.11 15.17 10.26
CA ASP A 111 -0.97 14.95 11.71
C ASP A 111 0.50 15.11 12.16
N TRP A 112 1.46 14.84 11.26
CA TRP A 112 2.90 14.99 11.48
C TRP A 112 3.48 16.29 10.92
N ARG A 113 2.65 17.21 10.42
CA ARG A 113 3.07 18.54 9.90
C ARG A 113 4.14 18.48 8.80
N ASN A 114 4.14 17.43 7.99
CA ASN A 114 5.10 17.19 6.93
C ASN A 114 4.46 16.89 5.56
N ALA A 115 3.15 17.08 5.41
CA ALA A 115 2.46 16.84 4.16
C ALA A 115 2.88 17.87 3.08
N MET A 116 3.34 17.38 1.93
CA MET A 116 3.64 18.15 0.73
C MET A 116 2.50 18.02 -0.27
N TYR A 117 1.42 18.78 -0.07
CA TYR A 117 0.26 18.72 -0.95
C TYR A 117 0.59 19.19 -2.39
N PRO A 118 -0.01 18.58 -3.43
CA PRO A 118 -0.95 17.45 -3.37
C PRO A 118 -0.27 16.11 -3.04
N VAL A 119 -0.82 15.37 -2.08
CA VAL A 119 -0.30 14.06 -1.65
C VAL A 119 -1.11 12.94 -2.29
N VAL A 120 -0.44 12.05 -3.03
CA VAL A 120 -0.99 10.75 -3.47
C VAL A 120 -0.52 9.69 -2.47
N PRO A 121 -1.38 9.15 -1.59
CA PRO A 121 -0.99 8.17 -0.58
C PRO A 121 -0.76 6.76 -1.16
N GLY A 122 -0.45 5.80 -0.29
CA GLY A 122 -0.31 4.39 -0.62
C GLY A 122 1.14 3.91 -0.68
N HIS A 123 1.48 2.94 0.16
CA HIS A 123 2.82 2.36 0.28
C HIS A 123 2.78 0.84 0.58
N GLU A 124 1.67 0.21 0.22
CA GLU A 124 1.41 -1.22 0.33
C GLU A 124 1.01 -1.74 -1.06
N ILE A 125 1.93 -1.67 -2.03
CA ILE A 125 1.60 -1.71 -3.45
C ILE A 125 1.88 -3.09 -4.03
N VAL A 126 0.89 -3.70 -4.68
CA VAL A 126 1.07 -4.92 -5.48
C VAL A 126 0.64 -4.65 -6.91
N GLY A 127 1.47 -5.06 -7.86
CA GLY A 127 1.26 -4.82 -9.27
C GLY A 127 1.93 -5.83 -10.17
N VAL A 128 1.86 -5.56 -11.47
CA VAL A 128 2.52 -6.35 -12.51
C VAL A 128 3.48 -5.46 -13.28
N VAL A 129 4.69 -5.97 -13.51
CA VAL A 129 5.70 -5.28 -14.30
C VAL A 129 5.24 -5.15 -15.75
N THR A 130 5.27 -3.94 -16.28
CA THR A 130 4.93 -3.64 -17.68
C THR A 130 6.14 -3.25 -18.52
N GLY A 131 7.24 -2.84 -17.89
CA GLY A 131 8.48 -2.45 -18.55
C GLY A 131 9.65 -2.45 -17.57
N VAL A 132 10.86 -2.57 -18.10
CA VAL A 132 12.11 -2.56 -17.33
C VAL A 132 13.17 -1.77 -18.07
N GLY A 133 14.06 -1.10 -17.33
CA GLY A 133 15.28 -0.50 -17.87
C GLY A 133 16.27 -1.55 -18.39
N GLY A 134 17.27 -1.11 -19.16
CA GLY A 134 18.21 -2.02 -19.83
C GLY A 134 19.16 -2.76 -18.88
N GLY A 135 19.43 -2.18 -17.71
CA GLY A 135 20.27 -2.72 -16.65
C GLY A 135 19.51 -3.58 -15.64
N VAL A 136 18.18 -3.66 -15.74
CA VAL A 136 17.37 -4.49 -14.82
C VAL A 136 17.63 -5.96 -15.05
N THR A 137 17.92 -6.68 -13.98
CA THR A 137 18.23 -8.12 -14.04
C THR A 137 17.30 -8.99 -13.19
N ARG A 138 16.64 -8.43 -12.18
CA ARG A 138 15.83 -9.19 -11.21
C ARG A 138 14.38 -9.40 -11.66
N PHE A 139 13.91 -8.62 -12.63
CA PHE A 139 12.50 -8.58 -13.05
C PHE A 139 12.36 -8.49 -14.57
N LYS A 140 11.21 -8.91 -15.08
CA LYS A 140 10.80 -8.79 -16.49
C LYS A 140 9.30 -8.47 -16.59
N ALA A 141 8.83 -8.04 -17.76
CA ALA A 141 7.40 -7.81 -17.97
C ALA A 141 6.56 -9.06 -17.69
N GLY A 142 5.38 -8.87 -17.09
CA GLY A 142 4.47 -9.94 -16.66
C GLY A 142 4.69 -10.45 -15.24
N ASP A 143 5.82 -10.09 -14.64
CA ASP A 143 6.14 -10.44 -13.26
C ASP A 143 5.21 -9.77 -12.25
N THR A 144 4.76 -10.52 -11.24
CA THR A 144 4.01 -9.96 -10.10
C THR A 144 4.98 -9.48 -9.03
N VAL A 145 4.84 -8.22 -8.63
CA VAL A 145 5.79 -7.53 -7.75
C VAL A 145 5.08 -6.66 -6.71
N GLY A 146 5.81 -6.34 -5.64
CA GLY A 146 5.38 -5.43 -4.60
C GLY A 146 6.37 -4.27 -4.38
N VAL A 147 5.85 -3.15 -3.90
CA VAL A 147 6.65 -2.00 -3.42
C VAL A 147 6.12 -1.58 -2.05
N GLY A 148 7.03 -1.49 -1.07
CA GLY A 148 6.72 -1.18 0.32
C GLY A 148 6.83 0.31 0.66
N TYR A 149 7.34 0.59 1.87
CA TYR A 149 7.34 1.93 2.47
C TYR A 149 8.31 2.94 1.85
N PHE A 150 9.39 2.47 1.22
CA PHE A 150 10.42 3.33 0.63
C PHE A 150 10.84 2.84 -0.76
N VAL A 151 11.29 3.78 -1.59
CA VAL A 151 11.72 3.58 -3.00
C VAL A 151 13.14 4.08 -3.25
N GLY A 152 13.86 4.47 -2.19
CA GLY A 152 15.22 5.01 -2.29
C GLY A 152 15.93 5.09 -0.95
N SER A 153 17.26 5.16 -1.02
CA SER A 153 18.21 5.32 0.08
C SER A 153 19.52 5.89 -0.51
N CYS A 154 20.49 6.26 0.33
CA CYS A 154 21.78 6.76 -0.17
C CYS A 154 22.69 5.69 -0.79
N ARG A 155 22.35 4.40 -0.65
CA ARG A 155 23.08 3.22 -1.19
C ARG A 155 24.52 3.04 -0.71
N SER A 156 25.03 3.89 0.17
CA SER A 156 26.46 4.01 0.46
C SER A 156 26.82 4.12 1.94
N CYS A 157 25.86 4.35 2.83
CA CYS A 157 26.12 4.35 4.27
C CYS A 157 26.17 2.92 4.84
N ASP A 158 26.70 2.79 6.05
CA ASP A 158 26.85 1.50 6.75
C ASP A 158 25.54 0.69 6.81
N SER A 159 24.40 1.34 7.06
CA SER A 159 23.10 0.66 7.08
C SER A 159 22.77 0.07 5.70
N CYS A 160 22.94 0.86 4.62
CA CYS A 160 22.71 0.39 3.26
C CYS A 160 23.66 -0.75 2.88
N GLY A 161 24.94 -0.65 3.27
CA GLY A 161 25.95 -1.69 3.04
C GLY A 161 25.65 -3.02 3.72
N LYS A 162 24.85 -3.02 4.80
CA LYS A 162 24.37 -4.21 5.51
C LYS A 162 23.02 -4.72 5.01
N GLY A 163 22.41 -4.05 4.02
CA GLY A 163 21.06 -4.36 3.55
C GLY A 163 19.94 -3.79 4.43
N ASP A 164 20.26 -2.93 5.40
CA ASP A 164 19.32 -2.25 6.29
C ASP A 164 18.95 -0.85 5.76
N ASP A 165 18.54 -0.78 4.49
CA ASP A 165 18.21 0.48 3.80
C ASP A 165 17.14 1.31 4.55
N ASN A 166 16.27 0.64 5.32
CA ASN A 166 15.23 1.26 6.14
C ASN A 166 15.77 2.09 7.32
N TYR A 167 17.05 1.94 7.70
CA TYR A 167 17.71 2.81 8.69
C TYR A 167 18.60 3.87 8.05
N CYS A 168 18.51 4.06 6.73
CA CYS A 168 19.22 5.13 6.04
C CYS A 168 18.62 6.50 6.41
N ALA A 169 19.47 7.46 6.81
CA ALA A 169 19.04 8.84 7.04
C ALA A 169 18.57 9.55 5.76
N GLY A 170 19.01 9.08 4.58
CA GLY A 170 18.61 9.56 3.26
C GLY A 170 17.53 8.71 2.60
N ILE A 171 16.63 8.10 3.38
CA ILE A 171 15.53 7.28 2.86
C ILE A 171 14.57 8.13 2.01
N VAL A 172 14.10 7.56 0.90
CA VAL A 172 13.08 8.16 0.04
C VAL A 172 11.80 7.35 0.20
N LEU A 173 10.80 7.92 0.88
CA LEU A 173 9.52 7.27 1.10
C LEU A 173 8.75 7.08 -0.22
N THR A 174 7.93 6.04 -0.30
CA THR A 174 7.10 5.73 -1.49
C THR A 174 6.04 6.81 -1.75
N SER A 175 5.55 7.44 -0.69
CA SER A 175 4.58 8.53 -0.72
C SER A 175 5.05 9.65 0.19
N ASN A 176 4.92 10.91 -0.25
CA ASN A 176 5.29 12.10 0.53
C ASN A 176 6.77 12.15 0.97
N GLY A 177 7.64 11.37 0.33
CA GLY A 177 9.10 11.52 0.40
C GLY A 177 9.63 12.49 -0.66
N VAL A 178 10.89 12.89 -0.54
CA VAL A 178 11.57 13.75 -1.51
C VAL A 178 12.60 12.92 -2.29
N ASP A 179 12.43 12.86 -3.61
CA ASP A 179 13.35 12.10 -4.46
C ASP A 179 14.53 12.96 -4.93
N HIS A 180 15.51 13.16 -4.05
CA HIS A 180 16.67 14.01 -4.30
C HIS A 180 17.50 13.55 -5.51
N ALA A 181 17.52 12.25 -5.82
CA ALA A 181 18.22 11.69 -6.97
C ALA A 181 17.53 11.99 -8.32
N HIS A 182 16.32 12.54 -8.27
CA HIS A 182 15.47 12.83 -9.42
C HIS A 182 14.89 14.25 -9.39
N GLY A 183 15.72 15.21 -8.99
CA GLY A 183 15.35 16.64 -9.04
C GLY A 183 14.55 17.13 -7.83
N GLY A 184 14.43 16.32 -6.77
CA GLY A 184 13.80 16.73 -5.52
C GLY A 184 12.27 16.82 -5.59
N ALA A 185 11.64 16.15 -6.56
CA ALA A 185 10.19 16.11 -6.65
C ALA A 185 9.58 15.26 -5.51
N PRO A 186 8.39 15.63 -4.99
CA PRO A 186 7.66 14.78 -4.07
C PRO A 186 7.28 13.44 -4.72
N THR A 187 7.52 12.36 -4.00
CA THR A 187 7.09 11.02 -4.39
C THR A 187 5.58 10.86 -4.23
N ARG A 188 4.99 10.05 -5.11
CA ARG A 188 3.55 9.81 -5.19
C ARG A 188 3.29 8.31 -5.06
N GLY A 189 2.44 7.93 -4.11
CA GLY A 189 2.22 6.54 -3.73
C GLY A 189 1.37 5.72 -4.70
N GLY A 190 0.95 4.56 -4.19
CA GLY A 190 0.22 3.52 -4.93
C GLY A 190 -1.27 3.79 -5.15
N PHE A 191 -1.81 4.91 -4.68
CA PHE A 191 -3.18 5.33 -5.06
C PHE A 191 -3.17 5.95 -6.46
N SER A 192 -2.51 5.26 -7.40
CA SER A 192 -2.32 5.63 -8.78
C SER A 192 -2.25 4.38 -9.66
N ASP A 193 -2.43 4.55 -10.96
CA ASP A 193 -2.48 3.47 -11.95
C ASP A 193 -1.11 2.87 -12.29
N VAL A 194 -0.05 3.66 -12.22
CA VAL A 194 1.32 3.25 -12.53
C VAL A 194 2.31 3.74 -11.49
N LEU A 195 3.33 2.93 -11.24
CA LEU A 195 4.50 3.25 -10.42
C LEU A 195 5.79 2.98 -11.22
N VAL A 196 6.81 3.79 -10.97
CA VAL A 196 8.18 3.57 -11.46
C VAL A 196 9.10 3.56 -10.24
N ALA A 197 9.87 2.49 -10.05
CA ALA A 197 10.77 2.34 -8.91
C ALA A 197 12.02 1.53 -9.33
N SER A 198 13.16 1.81 -8.67
CA SER A 198 14.39 1.06 -8.89
C SER A 198 14.18 -0.40 -8.48
N GLU A 199 14.71 -1.34 -9.27
CA GLU A 199 14.57 -2.78 -9.03
C GLU A 199 15.03 -3.18 -7.61
N HIS A 200 15.94 -2.40 -7.02
CA HIS A 200 16.42 -2.63 -5.66
C HIS A 200 15.29 -2.64 -4.61
N TYR A 201 14.32 -1.74 -4.76
CA TYR A 201 13.19 -1.55 -3.82
C TYR A 201 11.91 -2.27 -4.24
N VAL A 202 11.99 -3.06 -5.30
CA VAL A 202 10.90 -3.92 -5.76
C VAL A 202 11.12 -5.33 -5.20
N VAL A 203 10.05 -5.93 -4.69
CA VAL A 203 10.06 -7.31 -4.18
C VAL A 203 9.23 -8.23 -5.06
N ARG A 204 9.65 -9.48 -5.18
CA ARG A 204 8.88 -10.54 -5.82
C ARG A 204 7.68 -10.90 -4.95
N VAL A 205 6.49 -10.95 -5.53
CA VAL A 205 5.34 -11.60 -4.85
C VAL A 205 5.38 -13.09 -5.19
N PRO A 206 5.47 -13.99 -4.18
CA PRO A 206 5.44 -15.43 -4.42
C PRO A 206 4.18 -15.91 -5.12
N ASP A 207 4.32 -16.90 -6.00
CA ASP A 207 3.20 -17.55 -6.67
C ASP A 207 2.24 -18.19 -5.65
N GLY A 208 0.94 -18.13 -5.93
CA GLY A 208 -0.11 -18.71 -5.09
C GLY A 208 -0.61 -17.82 -3.95
N LEU A 209 0.04 -16.68 -3.67
CA LEU A 209 -0.53 -15.70 -2.75
C LEU A 209 -1.63 -14.87 -3.43
N ALA A 210 -2.73 -14.66 -2.71
CA ALA A 210 -3.77 -13.73 -3.14
C ALA A 210 -3.22 -12.30 -3.13
N LEU A 211 -3.23 -11.63 -4.28
CA LEU A 211 -2.54 -10.35 -4.48
C LEU A 211 -3.11 -9.23 -3.59
N ASP A 212 -4.43 -9.19 -3.45
CA ASP A 212 -5.16 -8.27 -2.57
C ASP A 212 -4.76 -8.44 -1.10
N ARG A 213 -4.57 -9.68 -0.65
CA ARG A 213 -4.15 -10.01 0.73
C ARG A 213 -2.65 -9.86 0.96
N THR A 214 -1.86 -9.77 -0.11
CA THR A 214 -0.41 -9.62 -0.03
C THR A 214 -0.01 -8.17 0.23
N ALA A 215 -0.74 -7.20 -0.33
CA ALA A 215 -0.44 -5.78 -0.19
C ALA A 215 -0.16 -5.32 1.27
N PRO A 216 -1.02 -5.65 2.26
CA PRO A 216 -0.77 -5.26 3.66
C PRO A 216 0.50 -5.84 4.28
N LEU A 217 1.04 -6.95 3.74
CA LEU A 217 2.26 -7.55 4.25
C LEU A 217 3.51 -6.70 3.97
N LEU A 218 3.44 -5.82 2.97
CA LEU A 218 4.54 -4.92 2.57
C LEU A 218 4.76 -3.75 3.55
N CYS A 219 3.85 -3.54 4.49
CA CYS A 219 4.01 -2.62 5.61
C CYS A 219 3.80 -3.35 6.95
N ALA A 220 2.55 -3.72 7.26
CA ALA A 220 2.23 -4.33 8.55
C ALA A 220 2.94 -5.68 8.75
N GLY A 221 3.03 -6.48 7.69
CA GLY A 221 3.69 -7.80 7.73
C GLY A 221 5.16 -7.70 8.07
N VAL A 222 5.94 -6.97 7.27
CA VAL A 222 7.38 -6.81 7.52
C VAL A 222 7.67 -6.11 8.84
N THR A 223 6.81 -5.19 9.28
CA THR A 223 6.96 -4.47 10.56
C THR A 223 6.93 -5.42 11.75
N VAL A 224 6.02 -6.41 11.77
CA VAL A 224 5.94 -7.38 12.87
C VAL A 224 6.88 -8.57 12.67
N TYR A 225 7.15 -8.95 11.42
CA TYR A 225 8.03 -10.09 11.10
C TYR A 225 9.50 -9.79 11.40
N SER A 226 9.98 -8.58 11.06
CA SER A 226 11.38 -8.21 11.26
C SER A 226 11.88 -8.33 12.71
N PRO A 227 11.21 -7.75 13.73
CA PRO A 227 11.61 -7.93 15.12
C PRO A 227 11.47 -9.38 15.58
N MET A 228 10.46 -10.12 15.11
CA MET A 228 10.34 -11.55 15.44
C MET A 228 11.57 -12.33 14.99
N MET A 229 12.03 -12.14 13.76
CA MET A 229 13.23 -12.81 13.26
C MET A 229 14.50 -12.35 13.96
N ARG A 230 14.68 -11.05 14.15
CA ARG A 230 15.90 -10.47 14.74
C ARG A 230 16.12 -10.85 16.21
N HIS A 231 15.04 -11.09 16.94
CA HIS A 231 15.09 -11.46 18.36
C HIS A 231 14.84 -12.96 18.60
N GLY A 232 14.80 -13.78 17.54
CA GLY A 232 14.57 -15.23 17.66
C GLY A 232 13.19 -15.59 18.19
N LEU A 233 12.16 -14.76 17.96
CA LEU A 233 10.77 -14.98 18.35
C LEU A 233 9.99 -15.65 17.20
N ASN A 234 10.54 -16.74 16.69
CA ASN A 234 10.05 -17.45 15.51
C ASN A 234 10.13 -18.97 15.68
N GLU A 235 10.14 -19.44 16.93
CA GLU A 235 10.28 -20.85 17.28
C GLU A 235 9.01 -21.39 17.96
N PRO A 236 8.60 -22.63 17.67
CA PRO A 236 7.49 -23.28 18.36
C PRO A 236 7.68 -23.32 19.87
N GLY A 237 6.58 -23.21 20.61
CA GLY A 237 6.58 -23.28 22.08
C GLY A 237 6.98 -21.98 22.79
N LYS A 238 7.49 -20.97 22.09
CA LYS A 238 7.66 -19.63 22.66
C LYS A 238 6.31 -18.94 22.90
N HIS A 239 6.28 -18.01 23.84
CA HIS A 239 5.09 -17.23 24.19
C HIS A 239 5.20 -15.80 23.61
N LEU A 240 4.19 -15.37 22.87
CA LEU A 240 4.11 -14.04 22.25
C LEU A 240 2.96 -13.24 22.87
N GLY A 241 3.29 -12.10 23.47
CA GLY A 241 2.30 -11.10 23.86
C GLY A 241 2.10 -10.06 22.76
N VAL A 242 0.85 -9.88 22.30
CA VAL A 242 0.50 -8.87 21.29
C VAL A 242 -0.38 -7.80 21.92
N VAL A 243 0.13 -6.57 22.04
CA VAL A 243 -0.60 -5.46 22.67
C VAL A 243 -1.38 -4.67 21.62
N GLY A 244 -2.70 -4.75 21.70
CA GLY A 244 -3.61 -4.14 20.73
C GLY A 244 -3.86 -5.03 19.52
N LEU A 245 -5.12 -5.04 19.05
CA LEU A 245 -5.54 -5.88 17.94
C LEU A 245 -6.01 -5.04 16.75
N GLY A 246 -5.08 -4.32 16.12
CA GLY A 246 -5.29 -3.47 14.94
C GLY A 246 -4.68 -4.07 13.67
N GLY A 247 -4.24 -3.20 12.74
CA GLY A 247 -3.54 -3.61 11.52
C GLY A 247 -2.27 -4.42 11.80
N LEU A 248 -1.37 -3.90 12.64
CA LEU A 248 -0.17 -4.64 13.05
C LEU A 248 -0.52 -5.86 13.92
N GLY A 249 -1.32 -5.65 14.96
CA GLY A 249 -1.64 -6.70 15.94
C GLY A 249 -2.25 -7.96 15.33
N HIS A 250 -3.20 -7.85 14.39
CA HIS A 250 -3.78 -9.06 13.78
C HIS A 250 -2.78 -9.82 12.90
N VAL A 251 -1.83 -9.14 12.26
CA VAL A 251 -0.75 -9.77 11.48
C VAL A 251 0.28 -10.41 12.40
N ALA A 252 0.62 -9.76 13.53
CA ALA A 252 1.49 -10.33 14.55
C ALA A 252 0.92 -11.63 15.12
N VAL A 253 -0.39 -11.67 15.43
CA VAL A 253 -1.05 -12.92 15.85
C VAL A 253 -0.90 -14.01 14.78
N LYS A 254 -1.16 -13.69 13.52
CA LYS A 254 -1.04 -14.65 12.41
C LYS A 254 0.39 -15.20 12.26
N PHE A 255 1.42 -14.36 12.33
CA PHE A 255 2.80 -14.83 12.29
C PHE A 255 3.16 -15.67 13.51
N GLY A 256 2.81 -15.22 14.73
CA GLY A 256 3.06 -15.99 15.94
C GLY A 256 2.43 -17.38 15.89
N LYS A 257 1.16 -17.49 15.45
CA LYS A 257 0.50 -18.79 15.25
C LYS A 257 1.17 -19.61 14.15
N ALA A 258 1.58 -19.00 13.04
CA ALA A 258 2.30 -19.69 11.97
C ALA A 258 3.68 -20.23 12.42
N PHE A 259 4.35 -19.55 13.35
CA PHE A 259 5.58 -20.04 13.98
C PHE A 259 5.36 -21.10 15.05
N GLY A 260 4.11 -21.47 15.37
CA GLY A 260 3.80 -22.46 16.41
C GLY A 260 3.96 -21.91 17.84
N MET A 261 3.89 -20.60 18.01
CA MET A 261 3.95 -19.95 19.33
C MET A 261 2.59 -20.01 20.04
N LYS A 262 2.63 -19.89 21.37
CA LYS A 262 1.46 -19.54 22.18
C LYS A 262 1.29 -18.03 22.15
N VAL A 263 0.15 -17.55 21.65
CA VAL A 263 -0.12 -16.13 21.44
C VAL A 263 -1.19 -15.63 22.40
N THR A 264 -0.84 -14.63 23.21
CA THR A 264 -1.75 -13.92 24.10
C THR A 264 -1.99 -12.52 23.56
N VAL A 265 -3.25 -12.17 23.28
CA VAL A 265 -3.64 -10.81 22.90
C VAL A 265 -3.96 -10.00 24.15
N ILE A 266 -3.39 -8.81 24.26
CA ILE A 266 -3.58 -7.88 25.38
C ILE A 266 -4.32 -6.65 24.84
N SER A 267 -5.50 -6.34 25.40
CA SER A 267 -6.37 -5.27 24.91
C SER A 267 -6.87 -4.40 26.07
N THR A 268 -7.30 -3.17 25.80
CA THR A 268 -7.87 -2.27 26.82
C THR A 268 -9.34 -2.58 27.14
N SER A 269 -10.01 -3.35 26.28
CA SER A 269 -11.41 -3.78 26.46
C SER A 269 -11.66 -5.17 25.85
N ALA A 270 -12.77 -5.79 26.26
CA ALA A 270 -13.17 -7.13 25.82
C ALA A 270 -13.70 -7.20 24.38
N SER A 271 -13.93 -6.06 23.70
CA SER A 271 -14.69 -6.02 22.43
C SER A 271 -14.05 -6.79 21.28
N LYS A 272 -12.74 -7.05 21.36
CA LYS A 272 -11.97 -7.80 20.36
C LYS A 272 -11.63 -9.24 20.78
N ARG A 273 -12.19 -9.71 21.91
CA ARG A 273 -11.93 -11.08 22.41
C ARG A 273 -12.35 -12.14 21.40
N GLN A 274 -13.56 -12.02 20.85
CA GLN A 274 -14.06 -12.98 19.87
C GLN A 274 -13.18 -13.01 18.62
N GLU A 275 -12.82 -11.85 18.09
CA GLU A 275 -11.93 -11.75 16.92
C GLU A 275 -10.55 -12.36 17.19
N ALA A 276 -9.96 -12.09 18.37
CA ALA A 276 -8.68 -12.65 18.75
C ALA A 276 -8.70 -14.18 18.83
N ILE A 277 -9.65 -14.74 19.58
CA ILE A 277 -9.68 -16.18 19.88
C ILE A 277 -10.23 -16.98 18.69
N GLU A 278 -11.40 -16.61 18.16
CA GLU A 278 -12.12 -17.44 17.18
C GLU A 278 -11.60 -17.22 15.75
N ASN A 279 -11.34 -15.97 15.36
CA ASN A 279 -10.98 -15.66 13.96
C ASN A 279 -9.48 -15.69 13.71
N LEU A 280 -8.68 -15.25 14.69
CA LEU A 280 -7.22 -15.17 14.57
C LEU A 280 -6.49 -16.33 15.25
N GLY A 281 -7.18 -17.10 16.10
CA GLY A 281 -6.62 -18.27 16.77
C GLY A 281 -5.63 -17.95 17.88
N ALA A 282 -5.72 -16.77 18.50
CA ALA A 282 -4.97 -16.49 19.73
C ALA A 282 -5.37 -17.48 20.82
N ASP A 283 -4.41 -17.89 21.64
CA ASP A 283 -4.62 -18.87 22.71
C ASP A 283 -5.24 -18.23 23.95
N GLU A 284 -4.91 -16.96 24.20
CA GLU A 284 -5.38 -16.21 25.37
C GLU A 284 -5.73 -14.76 25.01
N PHE A 285 -6.59 -14.16 25.83
CA PHE A 285 -6.95 -12.76 25.72
C PHE A 285 -7.06 -12.10 27.10
N LEU A 286 -6.26 -11.06 27.31
CA LEU A 286 -6.14 -10.31 28.55
C LEU A 286 -6.66 -8.89 28.40
N ILE A 287 -7.29 -8.40 29.45
CA ILE A 287 -7.69 -6.99 29.56
C ILE A 287 -6.63 -6.26 30.39
N SER A 288 -5.89 -5.34 29.77
CA SER A 288 -4.79 -4.62 30.44
C SER A 288 -5.23 -3.73 31.59
N ARG A 289 -6.52 -3.42 31.69
CA ARG A 289 -7.15 -2.66 32.79
C ARG A 289 -7.63 -3.55 33.94
N ASP A 290 -7.57 -4.86 33.79
CA ASP A 290 -7.89 -5.82 34.84
C ASP A 290 -6.59 -6.22 35.55
N GLU A 291 -6.35 -5.62 36.71
CA GLU A 291 -5.10 -5.85 37.47
C GLU A 291 -4.92 -7.30 37.89
N ASP A 292 -6.01 -8.01 38.18
CA ASP A 292 -5.93 -9.39 38.66
C ASP A 292 -5.55 -10.34 37.52
N GLN A 293 -6.13 -10.14 36.32
CA GLN A 293 -5.67 -10.84 35.11
C GLN A 293 -4.18 -10.58 34.83
N MET A 294 -3.74 -9.33 34.95
CA MET A 294 -2.33 -8.97 34.70
C MET A 294 -1.39 -9.59 35.75
N LYS A 295 -1.76 -9.64 37.03
CA LYS A 295 -0.99 -10.30 38.10
C LYS A 295 -0.88 -11.80 37.88
N VAL A 296 -1.99 -12.48 37.60
CA VAL A 296 -2.00 -13.93 37.34
C VAL A 296 -1.13 -14.27 36.14
N TRP A 297 -1.22 -13.46 35.08
CA TRP A 297 -0.40 -13.68 33.91
C TRP A 297 1.08 -13.44 34.18
N ALA A 298 1.46 -12.38 34.91
CA ALA A 298 2.85 -12.14 35.31
C ALA A 298 3.46 -13.31 36.11
N LEU A 299 2.70 -13.89 37.05
CA LEU A 299 3.15 -15.04 37.83
C LEU A 299 3.33 -16.32 37.00
N GLY A 300 2.58 -16.46 35.91
CA GLY A 300 2.77 -17.56 34.95
C GLY A 300 4.05 -17.46 34.11
N TRP A 301 4.76 -16.33 34.18
CA TRP A 301 5.98 -16.05 33.42
C TRP A 301 7.27 -16.32 34.22
N ASP A 302 7.17 -16.42 35.56
CA ASP A 302 8.30 -16.65 36.47
C ASP A 302 8.71 -18.16 36.58
N ALA A 303 8.13 -19.04 35.77
CA ALA A 303 8.56 -20.44 35.70
C ALA A 303 9.90 -20.55 34.93
N PRO A 304 10.94 -21.23 35.47
CA PRO A 304 12.33 -21.15 35.01
C PRO A 304 12.65 -21.78 33.62
N LEU A 305 11.66 -21.95 32.75
CA LEU A 305 11.77 -22.60 31.44
C LEU A 305 11.49 -21.68 30.22
N LEU A 306 11.13 -20.42 30.40
CA LEU A 306 10.82 -19.51 29.28
C LEU A 306 11.93 -18.49 29.01
N HIS A 307 13.05 -18.92 28.43
CA HIS A 307 14.06 -17.99 27.91
C HIS A 307 13.69 -17.49 26.50
N ALA A 308 12.67 -16.64 26.38
CA ALA A 308 12.50 -15.69 25.25
C ALA A 308 11.19 -14.89 25.45
N HIS A 309 11.30 -13.67 25.95
CA HIS A 309 10.15 -12.80 26.18
C HIS A 309 10.32 -11.50 25.41
N CYS A 310 9.36 -11.13 24.58
CA CYS A 310 9.30 -9.78 24.03
C CYS A 310 7.86 -9.37 23.70
N TYR A 311 7.58 -8.10 23.94
CA TYR A 311 6.38 -7.42 23.49
C TYR A 311 6.63 -6.91 22.07
N VAL A 312 5.79 -7.31 21.10
CA VAL A 312 5.77 -6.65 19.79
C VAL A 312 4.68 -5.59 19.86
N MET A 313 5.09 -4.32 19.76
CA MET A 313 4.23 -3.13 19.64
C MET A 313 3.80 -2.90 18.20
#